data_AF-Q8EGT0-F1
#
_entry.id   AF-Q8EGT0-F1
#
_cell.length_a   1.000
_cell.length_b   1.000
_cell.length_c   1.000
_cell.angle_alpha   90.00
_cell.angle_beta   90.00
_cell.angle_gamma   90.00
#
_symmetry.space_group_name_H-M   'P 1'
#
loop_
_entity.id
_entity.type
_entity.pdbx_description
1 polymer ?
#
loop_
_entity_poly.entity_id
_entity_poly.type
_entity_poly.pdbx_seq_one_letter_code
_entity_poly.pdbx_strand_id
1 'polypeptide(L)'
;MKQSESDKLLNKILKEKSNRFGWKFSRGFVFKKDKALFFTILITGQPKTKRLSWSMSFKHYDFDEVFWDVVKLPENKKQPLSFRACGAWVAPSMEIQSGNVTLNKWEEETISEEVTNIFELLSPISVEVANTSTTYKSNLLVLENFFSQLISKHPNAIRTVWVEKLLTCLLESQLDEAKKIANARIESGDSGGFNYAGSSFYQLASEYIDAAEKT
;
A
#
# COMPACT_ATOMS: atom_id res chain seq x y z
N MET A 1 -29.11 -0.44 -11.13
CA MET A 1 -28.12 0.64 -11.12
C MET A 1 -26.94 0.25 -12.01
N LYS A 2 -26.43 1.15 -12.85
CA LYS A 2 -25.19 0.93 -13.63
C LYS A 2 -23.96 1.02 -12.71
N GLN A 3 -22.85 0.38 -13.10
CA GLN A 3 -21.61 0.42 -12.29
C GLN A 3 -21.14 1.86 -12.03
N SER A 4 -21.15 2.72 -13.05
CA SER A 4 -20.71 4.12 -12.91
C SER A 4 -21.58 4.96 -11.98
N GLU A 5 -22.88 4.67 -11.87
CA GLU A 5 -23.78 5.31 -10.90
C GLU A 5 -23.47 4.82 -9.48
N SER A 6 -23.23 3.52 -9.35
CA SER A 6 -22.82 2.87 -8.10
C SER A 6 -21.49 3.42 -7.60
N ASP A 7 -20.49 3.60 -8.46
CA ASP A 7 -19.19 4.15 -8.10
C ASP A 7 -19.30 5.61 -7.65
N LYS A 8 -20.17 6.41 -8.29
CA LYS A 8 -20.45 7.79 -7.86
C LYS A 8 -21.09 7.84 -6.47
N LEU A 9 -22.09 6.97 -6.23
CA LEU A 9 -22.75 6.85 -4.93
C LEU A 9 -21.75 6.44 -3.84
N LEU A 10 -20.99 5.38 -4.09
CA LEU A 10 -19.98 4.90 -3.15
C LEU A 10 -18.91 5.96 -2.87
N ASN A 11 -18.40 6.66 -3.89
CA ASN A 11 -17.41 7.72 -3.70
C ASN A 11 -17.95 8.90 -2.88
N LYS A 12 -19.24 9.26 -3.03
CA LYS A 12 -19.90 10.27 -2.19
C LYS A 12 -19.89 9.83 -0.73
N ILE A 13 -20.31 8.59 -0.46
CA ILE A 13 -20.35 8.00 0.89
C ILE A 13 -18.94 7.93 1.48
N LEU A 14 -17.97 7.41 0.73
CA LEU A 14 -16.58 7.28 1.19
C LEU A 14 -15.98 8.64 1.55
N LYS A 15 -16.22 9.68 0.76
CA LYS A 15 -15.75 11.04 1.05
C LYS A 15 -16.35 11.59 2.35
N GLU A 16 -17.64 11.34 2.59
CA GLU A 16 -18.31 11.77 3.82
C GLU A 16 -17.76 11.01 5.03
N LYS A 17 -17.75 9.67 4.96
CA LYS A 17 -17.34 8.82 6.08
C LYS A 17 -15.86 8.94 6.39
N SER A 18 -14.99 9.03 5.37
CA SER A 18 -13.54 9.20 5.61
C SER A 18 -13.27 10.40 6.51
N ASN A 19 -13.90 11.54 6.22
CA ASN A 19 -13.71 12.76 7.01
C ASN A 19 -14.16 12.58 8.46
N ARG A 20 -15.31 11.90 8.69
CA ARG A 20 -15.82 11.61 10.05
C ARG A 20 -14.86 10.76 10.87
N PHE A 21 -14.16 9.81 10.24
CA PHE A 21 -13.19 8.93 10.89
C PHE A 21 -11.75 9.50 10.89
N GLY A 22 -11.53 10.73 10.43
CA GLY A 22 -10.20 11.35 10.38
C GLY A 22 -9.29 10.85 9.25
N TRP A 23 -9.88 10.23 8.22
CA TRP A 23 -9.20 9.79 7.00
C TRP A 23 -9.40 10.81 5.87
N LYS A 24 -8.45 10.87 4.93
CA LYS A 24 -8.55 11.65 3.71
C LYS A 24 -9.12 10.80 2.58
N PHE A 25 -9.70 11.45 1.58
CA PHE A 25 -10.25 10.79 0.40
C PHE A 25 -9.81 11.46 -0.90
N SER A 26 -9.45 10.67 -1.91
CA SER A 26 -9.19 11.14 -3.27
C SER A 26 -9.41 10.02 -4.28
N ARG A 27 -10.19 10.28 -5.33
CA ARG A 27 -10.38 9.37 -6.49
C ARG A 27 -10.76 7.92 -6.12
N GLY A 28 -11.57 7.72 -5.08
CA GLY A 28 -11.96 6.38 -4.62
C GLY A 28 -11.01 5.74 -3.62
N PHE A 29 -9.88 6.38 -3.32
CA PHE A 29 -8.93 5.95 -2.30
C PHE A 29 -9.18 6.70 -1.00
N VAL A 30 -9.32 5.95 0.08
CA VAL A 30 -9.32 6.47 1.45
C VAL A 30 -7.91 6.26 2.01
N PHE A 31 -7.29 7.29 2.59
CA PHE A 31 -5.91 7.19 3.04
C PHE A 31 -5.62 8.09 4.24
N LYS A 32 -4.58 7.73 4.99
CA LYS A 32 -4.14 8.49 6.17
C LYS A 32 -2.64 8.29 6.36
N LYS A 33 -1.92 9.37 6.66
CA LYS A 33 -0.60 9.27 7.29
C LYS A 33 -0.83 9.24 8.80
N ASP A 34 -0.34 8.22 9.47
CA ASP A 34 -0.35 8.14 10.93
C ASP A 34 1.04 7.74 11.42
N LYS A 35 1.65 8.60 12.23
CA LYS A 35 3.06 8.48 12.63
C LYS A 35 3.98 8.23 11.43
N ALA A 36 4.74 7.13 11.45
CA ALA A 36 5.69 6.73 10.43
C ALA A 36 5.04 5.98 9.25
N LEU A 37 3.73 5.71 9.31
CA LEU A 37 3.04 4.86 8.35
C LEU A 37 2.08 5.64 7.45
N PHE A 38 1.87 5.08 6.27
CA PHE A 38 0.85 5.50 5.33
C PHE A 38 -0.13 4.35 5.10
N PHE A 39 -1.39 4.57 5.45
CA PHE A 39 -2.47 3.61 5.31
C PHE A 39 -3.36 3.96 4.11
N THR A 40 -3.82 2.93 3.42
CA THR A 40 -4.81 3.04 2.34
C THR A 40 -5.91 2.02 2.56
N ILE A 41 -7.16 2.48 2.46
CA ILE A 41 -8.36 1.64 2.41
C ILE A 41 -8.94 1.75 1.01
N LEU A 42 -9.20 0.61 0.39
CA LEU A 42 -9.92 0.50 -0.86
C LEU A 42 -11.25 -0.20 -0.60
N ILE A 43 -12.35 0.42 -1.02
CA ILE A 43 -13.69 -0.17 -0.97
C ILE A 43 -14.27 -0.10 -2.37
N THR A 44 -14.65 -1.26 -2.92
CA THR A 44 -15.22 -1.39 -4.26
C THR A 44 -16.60 -2.01 -4.18
N GLY A 45 -17.50 -1.53 -5.04
CA GLY A 45 -18.90 -1.96 -5.07
C GLY A 45 -19.26 -2.75 -6.31
N GLN A 46 -20.06 -3.81 -6.14
CA GLN A 46 -20.59 -4.64 -7.21
C GLN A 46 -22.12 -4.68 -7.10
N PRO A 47 -22.85 -3.74 -7.72
CA PRO A 47 -24.28 -3.56 -7.52
C PRO A 47 -25.12 -4.77 -7.94
N LYS A 48 -24.70 -5.49 -8.99
CA LYS A 48 -25.43 -6.66 -9.50
C LYS A 48 -25.45 -7.82 -8.50
N THR A 49 -24.33 -8.05 -7.83
CA THR A 49 -24.19 -9.09 -6.79
C THR A 49 -24.40 -8.52 -5.40
N LYS A 50 -24.74 -7.23 -5.29
CA LYS A 50 -24.89 -6.46 -4.06
C LYS A 50 -23.70 -6.63 -3.10
N ARG A 51 -22.48 -6.64 -3.63
CA ARG A 51 -21.27 -6.94 -2.84
C ARG A 51 -20.41 -5.71 -2.66
N LEU A 52 -19.96 -5.46 -1.43
CA LEU A 52 -18.82 -4.59 -1.17
C LEU A 52 -17.59 -5.45 -0.87
N SER A 53 -16.48 -5.11 -1.50
CA SER A 53 -15.18 -5.73 -1.27
C SER A 53 -14.24 -4.66 -0.75
N TRP A 54 -13.51 -4.95 0.32
CA TRP A 54 -12.66 -3.97 0.98
C TRP A 54 -11.32 -4.55 1.38
N SER A 55 -10.32 -3.69 1.45
CA SER A 55 -9.01 -4.00 2.04
C SER A 55 -8.38 -2.77 2.67
N MET A 56 -7.61 -2.99 3.72
CA MET A 56 -6.70 -2.01 4.31
C MET A 56 -5.27 -2.49 4.12
N SER A 57 -4.41 -1.61 3.64
CA SER A 57 -2.98 -1.84 3.55
C SER A 57 -2.19 -0.69 4.14
N PHE A 58 -0.91 -0.95 4.45
CA PHE A 58 0.02 0.06 4.92
C PHE A 58 1.40 -0.10 4.28
N LYS A 59 2.17 0.97 4.34
CA LYS A 59 3.62 0.96 4.10
C LYS A 59 4.27 2.00 4.99
N HIS A 60 5.59 1.92 5.18
CA HIS A 60 6.32 3.02 5.77
C HIS A 60 6.16 4.26 4.88
N TYR A 61 5.92 5.42 5.48
CA TYR A 61 5.67 6.66 4.73
C TYR A 61 6.84 6.98 3.79
N ASP A 62 8.07 6.85 4.27
CA ASP A 62 9.29 7.19 3.53
C ASP A 62 9.63 6.22 2.38
N PHE A 63 8.97 5.06 2.28
CA PHE A 63 9.22 4.09 1.21
C PHE A 63 9.04 4.69 -0.18
N ASP A 64 8.00 5.51 -0.38
CA ASP A 64 7.78 6.15 -1.69
C ASP A 64 8.91 7.09 -2.08
N GLU A 65 9.54 7.79 -1.12
CA GLU A 65 10.57 8.77 -1.44
C GLU A 65 11.83 8.10 -1.99
N VAL A 66 12.29 7.05 -1.32
CA VAL A 66 13.43 6.25 -1.78
C VAL A 66 13.08 5.45 -3.03
N PHE A 67 11.87 4.89 -3.10
CA PHE A 67 11.40 4.19 -4.28
C PHE A 67 11.45 5.08 -5.51
N TRP A 68 10.97 6.33 -5.42
CA TRP A 68 11.00 7.30 -6.52
C TRP A 68 12.41 7.70 -6.95
N ASP A 69 13.35 7.78 -6.01
CA ASP A 69 14.76 7.98 -6.37
C ASP A 69 15.31 6.79 -7.16
N VAL A 70 15.05 5.56 -6.67
CA VAL A 70 15.47 4.31 -7.32
C VAL A 70 14.90 4.22 -8.74
N VAL A 71 13.60 4.48 -8.93
CA VAL A 71 12.96 4.38 -10.26
C VAL A 71 13.15 5.63 -11.12
N LYS A 72 14.05 6.55 -10.73
CA LYS A 72 14.41 7.75 -11.50
C LYS A 72 13.23 8.70 -11.76
N LEU A 73 12.33 8.83 -10.78
CA LEU A 73 11.15 9.73 -10.80
C LEU A 73 11.11 10.67 -9.57
N PRO A 74 12.21 11.38 -9.23
CA PRO A 74 12.28 12.20 -8.01
C PRO A 74 11.24 13.34 -7.97
N GLU A 75 10.73 13.78 -9.12
CA GLU A 75 9.66 14.77 -9.23
C GLU A 75 8.36 14.34 -8.53
N ASN A 76 8.14 13.02 -8.37
CA ASN A 76 6.97 12.50 -7.67
C ASN A 76 6.93 12.90 -6.19
N LYS A 77 8.08 13.25 -5.58
CA LYS A 77 8.15 13.78 -4.22
C LYS A 77 7.38 15.09 -4.04
N LYS A 78 7.15 15.85 -5.12
CA LYS A 78 6.40 17.12 -5.11
C LYS A 78 4.89 16.92 -5.26
N GLN A 79 4.43 15.70 -5.53
CA GLN A 79 3.01 15.39 -5.71
C GLN A 79 2.24 15.50 -4.39
N PRO A 80 0.91 15.76 -4.44
CA PRO A 80 0.10 15.79 -3.22
C PRO A 80 0.12 14.45 -2.50
N LEU A 81 -0.12 14.45 -1.18
CA LEU A 81 -0.14 13.24 -0.33
C LEU A 81 -0.99 12.10 -0.91
N SER A 82 -2.12 12.40 -1.58
CA SER A 82 -2.97 11.39 -2.21
C SER A 82 -2.26 10.57 -3.28
N PHE A 83 -1.20 11.12 -3.90
CA PHE A 83 -0.43 10.41 -4.92
C PHE A 83 0.23 9.14 -4.37
N ARG A 84 0.54 9.09 -3.08
CA ARG A 84 1.05 7.87 -2.42
C ARG A 84 0.03 6.73 -2.34
N ALA A 85 -1.27 7.05 -2.47
CA ALA A 85 -2.38 6.09 -2.50
C ALA A 85 -2.83 5.74 -3.92
N CYS A 86 -2.92 6.74 -4.82
CA CYS A 86 -3.55 6.58 -6.15
C CYS A 86 -2.62 6.84 -7.34
N GLY A 87 -1.35 7.14 -7.08
CA GLY A 87 -0.35 7.38 -8.11
C GLY A 87 0.08 6.09 -8.80
N ALA A 88 0.44 6.21 -10.07
CA ALA A 88 1.29 5.20 -10.70
C ALA A 88 2.69 5.27 -10.06
N TRP A 89 3.41 4.15 -10.01
CA TRP A 89 4.78 4.09 -9.49
C TRP A 89 4.90 4.46 -8.00
N VAL A 90 4.08 3.87 -7.14
CA VAL A 90 4.23 3.98 -5.69
C VAL A 90 4.84 2.70 -5.12
N ALA A 91 5.60 2.81 -4.04
CA ALA A 91 6.15 1.67 -3.33
C ALA A 91 5.02 0.71 -2.88
N PRO A 92 5.28 -0.61 -2.88
CA PRO A 92 4.29 -1.61 -2.50
C PRO A 92 3.83 -1.43 -1.06
N SER A 93 2.58 -1.84 -0.79
CA SER A 93 1.97 -1.85 0.54
C SER A 93 1.60 -3.26 0.97
N MET A 94 1.60 -3.48 2.29
CA MET A 94 1.18 -4.71 2.93
C MET A 94 -0.29 -4.66 3.33
N GLU A 95 -1.08 -5.56 2.76
CA GLU A 95 -2.45 -5.79 3.23
C GLU A 95 -2.45 -6.29 4.68
N ILE A 96 -3.19 -5.59 5.51
CA ILE A 96 -3.41 -5.89 6.93
C ILE A 96 -4.64 -6.79 7.07
N GLN A 97 -5.71 -6.39 6.39
CA GLN A 97 -7.00 -7.05 6.46
C GLN A 97 -7.80 -6.75 5.20
N SER A 98 -8.54 -7.75 4.75
CA SER A 98 -9.50 -7.63 3.65
C SER A 98 -10.76 -8.43 3.96
N GLY A 99 -11.83 -8.10 3.23
CA GLY A 99 -13.12 -8.73 3.42
C GLY A 99 -14.09 -8.45 2.28
N ASN A 100 -15.20 -9.19 2.34
CA ASN A 100 -16.32 -9.04 1.43
C ASN A 100 -17.62 -9.13 2.23
N VAL A 101 -18.59 -8.29 1.89
CA VAL A 101 -19.92 -8.29 2.50
C VAL A 101 -20.97 -8.26 1.40
N THR A 102 -21.98 -9.11 1.54
CA THR A 102 -23.14 -9.12 0.63
C THR A 102 -24.27 -8.36 1.29
N LEU A 103 -24.72 -7.29 0.65
CA LEU A 103 -25.80 -6.45 1.09
C LEU A 103 -27.15 -7.05 0.70
N ASN A 104 -28.15 -6.86 1.55
CA ASN A 104 -29.55 -7.21 1.23
C ASN A 104 -30.09 -6.37 0.05
N LYS A 105 -29.71 -5.09 -0.02
CA LYS A 105 -30.10 -4.10 -1.03
C LYS A 105 -28.93 -3.21 -1.41
N TRP A 106 -28.96 -2.71 -2.65
CA TRP A 106 -27.98 -1.75 -3.15
C TRP A 106 -28.56 -0.33 -3.07
N GLU A 107 -28.68 0.17 -1.85
CA GLU A 107 -29.31 1.47 -1.52
C GLU A 107 -28.33 2.31 -0.68
N GLU A 108 -28.43 3.64 -0.79
CA GLU A 108 -27.49 4.60 -0.16
C GLU A 108 -27.35 4.37 1.35
N GLU A 109 -28.48 4.17 2.05
CA GLU A 109 -28.49 3.94 3.50
C GLU A 109 -27.75 2.65 3.88
N THR A 110 -28.05 1.54 3.22
CA THR A 110 -27.40 0.24 3.46
C THR A 110 -25.90 0.29 3.17
N ILE A 111 -25.49 0.94 2.07
CA ILE A 111 -24.07 1.10 1.72
C ILE A 111 -23.38 2.01 2.75
N SER A 112 -24.05 3.07 3.20
CA SER A 112 -23.51 4.03 4.17
C SER A 112 -23.32 3.42 5.56
N GLU A 113 -24.26 2.59 6.00
CA GLU A 113 -24.15 1.80 7.22
C GLU A 113 -22.97 0.84 7.14
N GLU A 114 -22.89 0.04 6.07
CA GLU A 114 -21.82 -0.94 5.95
C GLU A 114 -20.42 -0.31 5.80
N VAL A 115 -20.31 0.80 5.07
CA VAL A 115 -19.06 1.57 5.02
C VAL A 115 -18.68 2.08 6.42
N THR A 116 -19.65 2.49 7.24
CA THR A 116 -19.40 2.89 8.63
C THR A 116 -18.86 1.73 9.45
N ASN A 117 -19.48 0.54 9.35
CA ASN A 117 -19.01 -0.69 10.02
C ASN A 117 -17.57 -1.04 9.62
N ILE A 118 -17.24 -0.91 8.33
CA ILE A 118 -15.87 -1.15 7.82
C ILE A 118 -14.88 -0.15 8.45
N PHE A 119 -15.23 1.14 8.56
CA PHE A 119 -14.36 2.12 9.22
C PHE A 119 -14.18 1.84 10.72
N GLU A 120 -15.24 1.44 11.41
CA GLU A 120 -15.20 1.07 12.84
C GLU A 120 -14.32 -0.15 13.08
N LEU A 121 -14.36 -1.13 12.18
CA LEU A 121 -13.48 -2.30 12.21
C LEU A 121 -12.00 -1.91 11.97
N LEU A 122 -11.72 -1.10 10.95
CA LEU A 122 -10.35 -0.87 10.49
C LEU A 122 -9.60 0.22 11.27
N SER A 123 -10.32 1.19 11.83
CA SER A 123 -9.68 2.34 12.50
C SER A 123 -8.83 1.92 13.71
N PRO A 124 -9.30 1.07 14.65
CA PRO A 124 -8.48 0.61 15.77
C PRO A 124 -7.23 -0.16 15.32
N ILE A 125 -7.36 -0.98 14.28
CA ILE A 125 -6.26 -1.78 13.72
C ILE A 125 -5.17 -0.88 13.16
N SER A 126 -5.54 0.20 12.46
CA SER A 126 -4.56 1.18 11.95
C SER A 126 -3.75 1.83 13.08
N VAL A 127 -4.38 2.11 14.22
CA VAL A 127 -3.72 2.70 15.39
C VAL A 127 -2.76 1.69 16.04
N GLU A 128 -3.17 0.43 16.19
CA GLU A 128 -2.32 -0.64 16.72
C GLU A 128 -1.06 -0.86 15.86
N VAL A 129 -1.22 -0.96 14.54
CA VAL A 129 -0.10 -1.12 13.61
C VAL A 129 0.83 0.10 13.65
N ALA A 130 0.29 1.32 13.70
CA ALA A 130 1.09 2.54 13.84
C ALA A 130 1.85 2.62 15.18
N ASN A 131 1.33 2.01 16.24
CA ASN A 131 1.97 1.98 17.55
C ASN A 131 3.11 0.94 17.64
N THR A 132 3.02 -0.15 16.88
CA THR A 132 4.05 -1.21 16.86
C THR A 132 5.18 -0.92 15.88
N SER A 133 4.89 -0.19 14.81
CA SER A 133 5.84 0.13 13.74
C SER A 133 6.40 1.55 13.86
N THR A 134 7.29 1.77 14.83
CA THR A 134 7.86 3.08 15.17
C THR A 134 9.21 3.40 14.50
N THR A 135 9.91 2.41 13.95
CA THR A 135 11.21 2.54 13.28
C THR A 135 11.20 1.73 11.98
N TYR A 136 12.18 1.94 11.09
CA TYR A 136 12.29 1.13 9.87
C TYR A 136 12.45 -0.36 10.17
N LYS A 137 13.25 -0.71 11.18
CA LYS A 137 13.41 -2.10 11.64
C LYS A 137 12.13 -2.69 12.21
N SER A 138 11.40 -1.99 13.10
CA SER A 138 10.14 -2.53 13.64
C SER A 138 9.05 -2.62 12.58
N ASN A 139 9.00 -1.67 11.64
CA ASN A 139 8.16 -1.75 10.45
C ASN A 139 8.45 -3.02 9.64
N LEU A 140 9.73 -3.32 9.38
CA LEU A 140 10.10 -4.52 8.64
C LEU A 140 9.66 -5.80 9.33
N LEU A 141 9.81 -5.90 10.66
CA LEU A 141 9.33 -7.05 11.43
C LEU A 141 7.81 -7.22 11.34
N VAL A 142 7.05 -6.11 11.42
CA VAL A 142 5.59 -6.14 11.25
C VAL A 142 5.22 -6.60 9.84
N LEU A 143 5.89 -6.09 8.80
CA LEU A 143 5.70 -6.52 7.41
C LEU A 143 5.96 -8.02 7.24
N GLU A 144 7.07 -8.52 7.75
CA GLU A 144 7.44 -9.94 7.66
C GLU A 144 6.44 -10.85 8.40
N ASN A 145 5.89 -10.40 9.52
CA ASN A 145 4.85 -11.12 10.23
C ASN A 145 3.56 -11.22 9.40
N PHE A 146 3.06 -10.11 8.83
CA PHE A 146 1.90 -10.13 7.94
C PHE A 146 2.15 -10.99 6.69
N PHE A 147 3.34 -10.90 6.12
CA PHE A 147 3.74 -11.73 4.99
C PHE A 147 3.74 -13.22 5.33
N SER A 148 4.31 -13.59 6.48
CA SER A 148 4.36 -14.99 6.94
C SER A 148 2.95 -15.55 7.15
N GLN A 149 2.04 -14.75 7.72
CA GLN A 149 0.63 -15.12 7.87
C GLN A 149 -0.07 -15.29 6.51
N LEU A 150 0.22 -14.40 5.55
CA LEU A 150 -0.32 -14.47 4.19
C LEU A 150 0.11 -15.77 3.49
N ILE A 151 1.41 -16.08 3.49
CA ILE A 151 1.94 -17.29 2.84
C ILE A 151 1.45 -18.56 3.55
N SER A 152 1.31 -18.54 4.88
CA SER A 152 0.73 -19.67 5.62
C SER A 152 -0.71 -19.97 5.20
N LYS A 153 -1.52 -18.92 5.00
CA LYS A 153 -2.91 -19.06 4.53
C LYS A 153 -3.01 -19.36 3.02
N HIS A 154 -2.08 -18.82 2.24
CA HIS A 154 -2.07 -18.90 0.78
C HIS A 154 -0.64 -19.22 0.28
N PRO A 155 -0.23 -20.50 0.33
CA PRO A 155 1.14 -20.90 -0.01
C PRO A 155 1.58 -20.56 -1.44
N ASN A 156 0.62 -20.37 -2.35
CA ASN A 156 0.84 -20.04 -3.75
C ASN A 156 0.68 -18.53 -4.05
N ALA A 157 0.62 -17.67 -3.03
CA ALA A 157 0.56 -16.23 -3.26
C ALA A 157 1.85 -15.74 -3.95
N ILE A 158 1.71 -15.01 -5.05
CA ILE A 158 2.83 -14.49 -5.85
C ILE A 158 3.55 -13.31 -5.15
N ARG A 159 2.95 -12.79 -4.08
CA ARG A 159 3.46 -11.62 -3.37
C ARG A 159 4.76 -11.94 -2.63
N THR A 160 5.69 -10.97 -2.56
CA THR A 160 6.91 -11.04 -1.76
C THR A 160 7.06 -9.76 -0.92
N VAL A 161 8.13 -9.68 -0.11
CA VAL A 161 8.49 -8.51 0.70
C VAL A 161 9.88 -7.94 0.35
N TRP A 162 10.45 -8.38 -0.77
CA TRP A 162 11.85 -8.07 -1.10
C TRP A 162 12.06 -6.61 -1.49
N VAL A 163 11.07 -5.96 -2.10
CA VAL A 163 11.11 -4.52 -2.36
C VAL A 163 11.10 -3.76 -1.04
N GLU A 164 10.18 -4.08 -0.14
CA GLU A 164 10.10 -3.46 1.20
C GLU A 164 11.38 -3.66 2.01
N LYS A 165 11.98 -4.86 1.97
CA LYS A 165 13.29 -5.16 2.59
C LYS A 165 14.40 -4.27 2.05
N LEU A 166 14.52 -4.19 0.73
CA LEU A 166 15.54 -3.36 0.08
C LEU A 166 15.36 -1.88 0.44
N LEU A 167 14.13 -1.37 0.38
CA LEU A 167 13.83 0.02 0.74
C LEU A 167 14.18 0.31 2.21
N THR A 168 13.91 -0.63 3.13
CA THR A 168 14.36 -0.51 4.53
C THR A 168 15.88 -0.43 4.63
N CYS A 169 16.63 -1.29 3.93
CA CYS A 169 18.10 -1.24 3.93
C CYS A 169 18.62 0.12 3.41
N LEU A 170 18.04 0.66 2.34
CA LEU A 170 18.40 1.97 1.82
C LEU A 170 18.11 3.09 2.83
N LEU A 171 16.96 3.06 3.49
CA LEU A 171 16.60 4.04 4.53
C LEU A 171 17.50 3.97 5.77
N GLU A 172 18.01 2.78 6.10
CA GLU A 172 18.99 2.57 7.17
C GLU A 172 20.45 2.73 6.70
N SER A 173 20.69 3.19 5.47
CA SER A 173 22.03 3.34 4.86
C SER A 173 22.87 2.05 4.86
N GLN A 174 22.21 0.89 4.80
CA GLN A 174 22.82 -0.44 4.72
C GLN A 174 23.04 -0.83 3.25
N LEU A 175 23.93 -0.11 2.57
CA LEU A 175 24.14 -0.25 1.12
C LEU A 175 24.61 -1.65 0.72
N ASP A 176 25.54 -2.25 1.48
CA ASP A 176 26.02 -3.63 1.24
C ASP A 176 24.88 -4.65 1.24
N GLU A 177 23.94 -4.54 2.18
CA GLU A 177 22.82 -5.46 2.30
C GLU A 177 21.77 -5.20 1.21
N ALA A 178 21.50 -3.92 0.91
CA ALA A 178 20.64 -3.55 -0.21
C ALA A 178 21.18 -4.10 -1.53
N LYS A 179 22.51 -4.05 -1.75
CA LYS A 179 23.17 -4.56 -2.95
C LYS A 179 23.07 -6.08 -3.04
N LYS A 180 23.28 -6.81 -1.93
CA LYS A 180 23.10 -8.27 -1.88
C LYS A 180 21.67 -8.66 -2.25
N ILE A 181 20.67 -7.97 -1.69
CA ILE A 181 19.26 -8.22 -2.03
C ILE A 181 19.03 -7.97 -3.52
N ALA A 182 19.47 -6.83 -4.05
CA ALA A 182 19.31 -6.49 -5.46
C ALA A 182 19.91 -7.57 -6.38
N ASN A 183 21.18 -7.94 -6.17
CA ASN A 183 21.87 -8.94 -6.99
C ASN A 183 21.17 -10.31 -6.93
N ALA A 184 20.84 -10.78 -5.73
CA ALA A 184 20.16 -12.07 -5.56
C ALA A 184 18.78 -12.11 -6.22
N ARG A 185 18.07 -10.96 -6.29
CA ARG A 185 16.78 -10.88 -6.98
C ARG A 185 16.94 -10.83 -8.50
N ILE A 186 17.92 -10.07 -9.01
CA ILE A 186 18.29 -10.03 -10.43
C ILE A 186 18.63 -11.45 -10.93
N GLU A 187 19.47 -12.18 -10.22
CA GLU A 187 19.87 -13.56 -10.56
C GLU A 187 18.66 -14.52 -10.61
N SER A 188 17.66 -14.30 -9.75
CA SER A 188 16.42 -15.10 -9.74
C SER A 188 15.41 -14.71 -10.82
N GLY A 189 15.68 -13.67 -11.62
CA GLY A 189 14.73 -13.13 -12.60
C GLY A 189 13.53 -12.41 -11.98
N ASP A 190 13.61 -12.02 -10.71
CA ASP A 190 12.57 -11.25 -10.03
C ASP A 190 12.63 -9.80 -10.51
N SER A 191 11.50 -9.27 -11.00
CA SER A 191 11.40 -7.89 -11.46
C SER A 191 11.08 -6.89 -10.34
N GLY A 192 10.65 -7.37 -9.18
CA GLY A 192 10.07 -6.55 -8.12
C GLY A 192 8.69 -5.99 -8.46
N GLY A 193 8.08 -6.44 -9.57
CA GLY A 193 6.77 -5.96 -10.04
C GLY A 193 6.80 -4.64 -10.79
N PHE A 194 7.99 -4.09 -11.05
CA PHE A 194 8.16 -2.80 -11.74
C PHE A 194 9.21 -2.90 -12.84
N ASN A 195 8.93 -2.31 -14.00
CA ASN A 195 9.85 -2.23 -15.13
C ASN A 195 9.84 -0.82 -15.72
N TYR A 196 10.93 -0.07 -15.56
CA TYR A 196 11.06 1.28 -16.08
C TYR A 196 12.18 1.32 -17.11
N ALA A 197 11.86 1.82 -18.31
CA ALA A 197 12.80 1.90 -19.44
C ALA A 197 13.56 0.58 -19.72
N GLY A 198 12.90 -0.57 -19.59
CA GLY A 198 13.48 -1.89 -19.83
C GLY A 198 14.31 -2.47 -18.67
N SER A 199 14.40 -1.77 -17.53
CA SER A 199 15.07 -2.25 -16.33
C SER A 199 14.06 -2.59 -15.23
N SER A 200 14.28 -3.72 -14.56
CA SER A 200 13.54 -4.11 -13.36
C SER A 200 13.83 -3.20 -12.18
N PHE A 201 12.99 -3.25 -11.14
CA PHE A 201 13.23 -2.51 -9.90
C PHE A 201 14.62 -2.79 -9.31
N TYR A 202 15.03 -4.07 -9.25
CA TYR A 202 16.29 -4.44 -8.63
C TYR A 202 17.52 -4.01 -9.45
N GLN A 203 17.42 -3.98 -10.77
CA GLN A 203 18.47 -3.40 -11.62
C GLN A 203 18.61 -1.89 -11.36
N LEU A 204 17.50 -1.17 -11.29
CA LEU A 204 17.49 0.26 -10.97
C LEU A 204 18.02 0.54 -9.56
N ALA A 205 17.67 -0.29 -8.58
CA ALA A 205 18.18 -0.19 -7.22
C ALA A 205 19.70 -0.43 -7.17
N SER A 206 20.19 -1.42 -7.91
CA SER A 206 21.62 -1.70 -8.04
C SER A 206 22.38 -0.50 -8.60
N GLU A 207 21.87 0.14 -9.65
CA GLU A 207 22.46 1.37 -10.22
C GLU A 207 22.44 2.54 -9.23
N TYR A 208 21.34 2.71 -8.49
CA TYR A 208 21.19 3.75 -7.48
C TYR A 208 22.24 3.60 -6.37
N ILE A 209 22.47 2.38 -5.89
CA ILE A 209 23.48 2.07 -4.87
C ILE A 209 24.89 2.39 -5.38
N ASP A 210 25.22 1.96 -6.61
CA ASP A 210 26.55 2.21 -7.21
C ASP A 210 26.86 3.70 -7.41
N ALA A 211 25.82 4.53 -7.59
CA ALA A 211 25.96 5.98 -7.66
C ALA A 211 26.19 6.61 -6.28
N ALA A 212 25.52 6.09 -5.25
CA ALA A 212 25.66 6.57 -3.87
C ALA A 212 27.06 6.30 -3.29
N GLU A 213 27.68 5.15 -3.62
CA GLU A 213 29.03 4.79 -3.17
C GLU A 213 30.16 5.67 -3.76
N LYS A 214 29.87 6.40 -4.84
CA LYS A 214 30.83 7.27 -5.53
C LYS A 214 30.81 8.72 -5.03
N THR A 215 29.92 9.06 -4.10
CA THR A 215 29.71 10.42 -3.56
C THR A 215 30.30 10.53 -2.17
#